data_AF-A0A2E0FI36-F1
#
_entry.id   AF-A0A2E0FI36-F1
#
_cell.length_a   1.000
_cell.length_b   1.000
_cell.length_c   1.000
_cell.angle_alpha   90.00
_cell.angle_beta   90.00
_cell.angle_gamma   90.00
#
_symmetry.space_group_name_H-M   'P 1'
#
loop_
_entity.id
_entity.type
_entity.pdbx_description
1 polymer ?
#
loop_
_entity_poly.entity_id
_entity_poly.type
_entity_poly.pdbx_seq_one_letter_code
_entity_poly.pdbx_strand_id
1 'polypeptide(L)'
;FYAKTQPLDENSGLAKEKAAFLSSISKEKSNQLNGDERLEYIMSMQNWLLHGAIDKPAYFLLKVNNYSPEQFPELDVVMNNGGFIGLKRTPE
;
A
#
# COMPACT_ATOMS: atom_id res chain seq x y z
N PHE A 1 -19.16 -6.96 5.23
CA PHE A 1 -17.83 -7.58 5.11
C PHE A 1 -16.98 -7.13 6.29
N TYR A 2 -16.67 -8.01 7.24
CA TYR A 2 -15.62 -7.80 8.24
C TYR A 2 -14.48 -8.74 7.87
N ALA A 3 -13.53 -8.28 7.07
CA ALA A 3 -12.28 -9.00 6.93
C ALA A 3 -11.52 -8.79 8.24
N LYS A 4 -11.28 -9.86 9.01
CA LYS A 4 -10.28 -9.85 10.08
C LYS A 4 -8.97 -9.41 9.43
N THR A 5 -8.56 -8.17 9.63
CA THR A 5 -7.23 -7.72 9.23
C THR A 5 -6.25 -8.57 10.01
N GLN A 6 -5.61 -9.53 9.34
CA GLN A 6 -4.55 -10.30 9.98
C GLN A 6 -3.52 -9.29 10.49
N PRO A 7 -3.08 -9.39 11.76
CA PRO A 7 -2.02 -8.54 12.25
C PRO A 7 -0.80 -8.73 11.34
N LEU A 8 -0.18 -7.61 10.98
CA LEU A 8 1.07 -7.62 10.23
C LEU A 8 2.12 -8.31 11.10
N ASP A 9 2.63 -9.45 10.64
CA ASP A 9 3.82 -10.08 11.21
C ASP A 9 4.98 -9.09 11.09
N GLU A 10 5.81 -8.99 12.12
CA GLU A 10 7.01 -8.14 12.16
C GLU A 10 7.98 -8.47 11.01
N ASN A 11 7.94 -9.70 10.50
CA ASN A 11 8.76 -10.14 9.37
C ASN A 11 8.17 -9.81 7.99
N SER A 12 6.93 -9.30 7.91
CA SER A 12 6.28 -8.94 6.65
C SER A 12 7.06 -7.86 5.90
N GLY A 13 7.06 -7.90 4.56
CA GLY A 13 7.70 -6.86 3.74
C GLY A 13 7.26 -5.44 4.12
N LEU A 14 5.96 -5.24 4.33
CA LEU A 14 5.41 -3.94 4.72
C LEU A 14 5.86 -3.48 6.12
N ALA A 15 6.09 -4.40 7.06
CA ALA A 15 6.58 -4.04 8.39
C ALA A 15 8.04 -3.53 8.32
N LYS A 16 8.86 -4.18 7.50
CA LYS A 16 10.24 -3.79 7.23
C LYS A 16 10.32 -2.44 6.53
N GLU A 17 9.49 -2.21 5.51
CA GLU A 17 9.45 -0.93 4.79
C GLU A 17 9.06 0.24 5.72
N LYS A 18 8.05 0.03 6.58
CA LYS A 18 7.65 1.01 7.60
C LYS A 18 8.80 1.34 8.55
N ALA A 19 9.49 0.31 9.06
CA ALA A 19 10.62 0.48 9.96
C ALA A 19 11.80 1.17 9.27
N ALA A 20 12.07 0.87 8.01
CA ALA A 20 13.12 1.49 7.22
C ALA A 20 12.87 3.00 7.04
N PHE A 21 11.65 3.40 6.65
CA PHE A 21 11.31 4.82 6.54
C PHE A 21 11.41 5.55 7.88
N LEU A 22 10.88 4.96 8.96
CA LEU A 22 10.95 5.59 10.29
C LEU A 22 12.41 5.76 10.74
N SER A 23 13.25 4.76 10.51
CA SER A 23 14.68 4.80 10.81
C SER A 23 15.41 5.88 10.00
N SER A 24 15.06 6.09 8.72
CA SER A 24 15.71 7.11 7.89
C SER A 24 15.47 8.54 8.37
N ILE A 25 14.41 8.76 9.14
CA ILE A 25 14.09 10.07 9.76
C ILE A 25 14.27 10.06 11.29
N SER A 26 15.03 9.09 11.83
CA SER A 26 15.33 8.97 13.27
C SER A 26 14.08 8.89 14.16
N LYS A 27 13.05 8.17 13.72
CA LYS A 27 11.82 7.92 14.47
C LYS A 27 11.59 6.44 14.67
N GLU A 28 10.85 6.11 15.72
CA GLU A 28 10.52 4.73 16.06
C GLU A 28 9.06 4.41 15.76
N LYS A 29 8.17 5.43 15.82
CA LYS A 29 6.72 5.24 15.70
C LYS A 29 6.09 6.29 14.80
N SER A 30 5.10 5.88 14.02
CA SER A 30 4.36 6.76 13.10
C SER A 30 3.59 7.88 13.79
N ASN A 31 3.28 7.75 15.09
CA ASN A 31 2.64 8.82 15.86
C ASN A 31 3.59 9.98 16.20
N GLN A 32 4.90 9.81 16.01
CA GLN A 32 5.91 10.86 16.17
C GLN A 32 6.03 11.74 14.92
N LEU A 33 5.35 11.39 13.82
CA LEU A 33 5.39 12.13 12.55
C LEU A 33 4.57 13.42 12.62
N ASN A 34 5.17 14.51 12.16
CA ASN A 34 4.49 15.77 11.86
C ASN A 34 3.68 15.65 10.56
N GLY A 35 3.05 16.75 10.12
CA GLY A 35 2.19 16.75 8.94
C GLY A 35 2.89 16.31 7.65
N ASP A 36 4.06 16.89 7.37
CA ASP A 36 4.82 16.64 6.14
C ASP A 36 5.44 15.24 6.14
N GLU A 37 6.06 14.84 7.25
CA GLU A 37 6.64 13.50 7.39
C GLU A 37 5.57 12.40 7.33
N ARG A 38 4.35 12.68 7.81
CA ARG A 38 3.23 11.73 7.69
C ARG A 38 2.79 11.59 6.24
N LEU A 39 2.76 12.68 5.48
CA LEU A 39 2.46 12.64 4.05
C LEU A 39 3.51 11.79 3.32
N GLU A 40 4.80 12.07 3.55
CA GLU A 40 5.91 11.31 2.96
C GLU A 40 5.87 9.83 3.34
N TYR A 41 5.59 9.51 4.61
CA TYR A 41 5.42 8.14 5.08
C TYR A 41 4.29 7.44 4.32
N ILE A 42 3.14 8.07 4.16
CA ILE A 42 2.00 7.50 3.42
C ILE A 42 2.36 7.29 1.95
N MET A 43 2.99 8.27 1.30
CA MET A 43 3.41 8.19 -0.09
C MET A 43 4.45 7.10 -0.31
N SER A 44 5.42 6.96 0.59
CA SER A 44 6.42 5.89 0.57
C SER A 44 5.76 4.51 0.64
N MET A 45 4.81 4.30 1.56
CA MET A 45 4.10 3.02 1.67
C MET A 45 3.23 2.72 0.44
N GLN A 46 2.56 3.74 -0.12
CA GLN A 46 1.78 3.57 -1.35
C GLN A 46 2.67 3.20 -2.54
N ASN A 47 3.81 3.88 -2.69
CA ASN A 47 4.79 3.59 -3.72
C ASN A 47 5.35 2.17 -3.59
N TRP A 48 5.66 1.72 -2.36
CA TRP A 48 6.11 0.36 -2.12
C TRP A 48 5.01 -0.69 -2.43
N LEU A 49 3.75 -0.43 -2.09
CA LEU A 49 2.66 -1.34 -2.44
C LEU A 49 2.47 -1.48 -3.96
N LEU A 50 2.65 -0.39 -4.71
CA LEU A 50 2.52 -0.38 -6.17
C LEU A 50 3.73 -0.98 -6.88
N HIS A 51 4.94 -0.59 -6.49
CA HIS A 51 6.16 -0.89 -7.25
C HIS A 51 7.25 -1.63 -6.46
N GLY A 52 7.13 -1.70 -5.13
CA GLY A 52 8.11 -2.36 -4.26
C GLY A 52 8.01 -3.89 -4.28
N ALA A 53 8.99 -4.56 -3.69
CA ALA A 53 9.00 -6.02 -3.59
C ALA A 53 7.97 -6.51 -2.55
N ILE A 54 6.81 -6.97 -3.02
CA ILE A 54 5.76 -7.55 -2.17
C ILE A 54 5.94 -9.08 -2.08
N ASP A 55 5.70 -9.64 -0.91
CA ASP A 55 5.77 -11.08 -0.63
C ASP A 55 4.39 -11.77 -0.66
N LYS A 56 3.32 -10.97 -0.71
CA LYS A 56 1.92 -11.41 -0.68
C LYS A 56 1.08 -10.57 -1.64
N PRO A 57 -0.02 -11.10 -2.20
CA PRO A 57 -0.89 -10.32 -3.07
C PRO A 57 -1.42 -9.06 -2.39
N ALA A 58 -1.34 -7.94 -3.09
CA ALA A 58 -1.90 -6.67 -2.64
C ALA A 58 -3.23 -6.40 -3.38
N TYR A 59 -4.23 -5.96 -2.63
CA TYR A 59 -5.55 -5.60 -3.19
C TYR A 59 -5.79 -4.11 -2.97
N PHE A 60 -6.21 -3.44 -4.03
CA PHE A 60 -6.51 -2.02 -4.02
C PHE A 60 -7.96 -1.79 -4.39
N LEU A 61 -8.54 -0.72 -3.83
CA LEU A 61 -9.87 -0.27 -4.16
C LEU A 61 -9.81 1.20 -4.55
N LEU A 62 -10.20 1.51 -5.77
CA LEU A 62 -10.20 2.86 -6.32
C LEU A 62 -11.59 3.24 -6.82
N LYS A 63 -11.87 4.53 -6.89
CA LYS A 63 -13.03 5.03 -7.65
C LYS A 63 -12.76 4.87 -9.13
N VAL A 64 -13.77 4.49 -9.91
CA VAL A 64 -13.66 4.25 -11.36
C VAL A 64 -13.07 5.45 -12.12
N ASN A 65 -13.39 6.68 -11.71
CA ASN A 65 -12.88 7.90 -12.35
C ASN A 65 -11.38 8.16 -12.11
N ASN A 66 -10.77 7.45 -11.15
CA ASN A 66 -9.35 7.58 -10.80
C ASN A 66 -8.53 6.41 -11.34
N TYR A 67 -9.12 5.53 -12.14
CA TYR A 67 -8.44 4.39 -12.73
C TYR A 67 -8.23 4.59 -14.23
N SER A 68 -6.98 4.43 -14.66
CA SER A 68 -6.63 4.20 -16.06
C SER A 68 -5.71 2.97 -16.13
N PRO A 69 -5.94 2.03 -17.07
CA PRO A 69 -5.06 0.89 -17.27
C PRO A 69 -3.60 1.30 -17.56
N GLU A 70 -3.42 2.44 -18.24
CA GLU A 70 -2.10 2.98 -18.59
C GLU A 70 -1.31 3.46 -17.37
N GLN A 71 -2.00 3.86 -16.30
CA GLN A 71 -1.38 4.32 -15.05
C GLN A 71 -0.92 3.16 -14.17
N PHE A 72 -1.55 1.98 -14.30
CA PHE A 72 -1.31 0.82 -13.45
C PHE A 72 -1.22 -0.47 -14.27
N PRO A 73 -0.22 -0.59 -15.17
CA PRO A 73 -0.12 -1.73 -16.09
C PRO A 73 0.16 -3.07 -15.40
N GLU A 74 0.71 -3.02 -14.18
CA GLU A 74 1.05 -4.18 -13.35
C GLU A 74 -0.10 -4.66 -12.45
N LEU A 75 -1.27 -4.01 -12.52
CA LEU A 75 -2.43 -4.32 -11.69
C LEU A 75 -3.56 -4.97 -12.49
N ASP A 76 -3.99 -6.14 -12.03
CA ASP A 76 -5.12 -6.85 -12.61
C ASP A 76 -6.45 -6.30 -12.08
N VAL A 77 -7.40 -6.04 -12.97
CA VAL A 77 -8.78 -5.70 -12.57
C VAL A 77 -9.50 -6.97 -12.12
N VAL A 78 -9.86 -7.03 -10.84
CA VAL A 78 -10.59 -8.18 -10.25
C VAL A 78 -12.04 -7.86 -9.92
N MET A 79 -12.42 -6.59 -9.91
CA MET A 79 -13.79 -6.14 -9.64
C MET A 79 -14.07 -4.81 -10.32
N ASN A 80 -15.27 -4.65 -10.89
CA ASN A 80 -15.81 -3.35 -11.29
C ASN A 80 -17.29 -3.30 -10.89
N ASN A 81 -17.62 -2.63 -9.79
CA ASN A 81 -18.98 -2.57 -9.28
C ASN A 81 -19.23 -1.27 -8.51
N GLY A 82 -20.42 -0.68 -8.69
CA GLY A 82 -20.88 0.46 -7.89
C GLY A 82 -20.00 1.71 -7.96
N GLY A 83 -19.29 1.94 -9.08
CA GLY A 83 -18.37 3.06 -9.24
C GLY A 83 -16.99 2.84 -8.60
N PHE A 84 -16.68 1.62 -8.15
CA PHE A 84 -15.38 1.22 -7.66
C PHE A 84 -14.74 0.15 -8.54
N ILE A 85 -13.43 0.25 -8.69
CA ILE A 85 -12.58 -0.76 -9.32
C ILE A 85 -11.72 -1.40 -8.23
N GLY A 86 -11.80 -2.72 -8.14
CA GLY A 86 -10.90 -3.54 -7.36
C GLY A 86 -9.74 -4.01 -8.22
N LEU A 87 -8.52 -3.74 -7.76
CA LEU A 87 -7.29 -4.13 -8.43
C LEU A 87 -6.51 -5.13 -7.57
N LYS A 88 -5.72 -5.98 -8.22
CA LYS A 88 -4.85 -6.95 -7.56
C LYS A 88 -3.44 -6.84 -8.15
N ARG A 89 -2.44 -6.79 -7.29
CA ARG A 89 -1.03 -7.02 -7.65
C ARG A 89 -0.61 -8.40 -7.18
N THR A 90 0.00 -9.17 -8.06
CA THR A 90 0.63 -10.44 -7.69
C THR A 90 2.09 -10.18 -7.29
N PRO A 91 2.62 -10.90 -6.28
CA PRO A 91 4.06 -10.93 -6.03
C PRO A 91 4.79 -11.42 -7.28
N GLU A 92 5.95 -10.81 -7.56
CA GLU A 92 6.91 -11.38 -8.53
C GLU A 92 7.52 -12.69 -8.01
#